data_AF-A0A662CEZ2-F1
#
_entry.id   AF-A0A662CEZ2-F1
#
_cell.length_a   1.000
_cell.length_b   1.000
_cell.length_c   1.000
_cell.angle_alpha   90.00
_cell.angle_beta   90.00
_cell.angle_gamma   90.00
#
_symmetry.space_group_name_H-M   'P 1'
#
loop_
_entity.id
_entity.type
_entity.pdbx_description
1 polymer ?
#
loop_
_entity_poly.entity_id
_entity_poly.type
_entity_poly.pdbx_seq_one_letter_code
_entity_poly.pdbx_strand_id
1 'polypeptide(L)'
;MIVYRTKTDLTGHLLSLQNEGKSIGLVPTMGALHQGHMSLVEKAAAENDVVVVTIFVNPTQFNDPSDLDLYPRTLDQDLELLRQLEADLVFVPAVKEMYPDEETQVFDLGGLDKVMEGKHRPGHFNGVAQIVSKLFLMIRPHRAYFGQKDFQQLVVIRRLVEILDMNLTIVSCPIIREKDGLAMSSRNTRLSKEERKLAPFIYETLVHASELL
;
A
#
# COMPACT_ATOMS: atom_id res chain seq x y z
N MET A 1 -9.71 17.50 -0.85
CA MET A 1 -8.47 16.85 -1.28
C MET A 1 -7.36 17.88 -1.57
N ILE A 2 -6.27 17.86 -0.80
CA ILE A 2 -5.04 18.63 -1.02
C ILE A 2 -3.91 17.68 -1.40
N VAL A 3 -3.09 18.05 -2.38
CA VAL A 3 -1.96 17.23 -2.84
C VAL A 3 -0.63 17.81 -2.34
N TYR A 4 0.14 17.00 -1.64
CA TYR A 4 1.48 17.33 -1.14
C TYR A 4 2.56 16.56 -1.90
N ARG A 5 3.69 17.23 -2.16
CA ARG A 5 4.85 16.62 -2.82
C ARG A 5 6.09 16.55 -1.94
N THR A 6 6.12 17.31 -0.85
CA THR A 6 7.24 17.35 0.09
C THR A 6 6.80 16.84 1.46
N LYS A 7 7.74 16.25 2.20
CA LYS A 7 7.50 15.77 3.56
C LYS A 7 7.16 16.93 4.48
N THR A 8 7.87 18.06 4.34
CA THR A 8 7.70 19.25 5.17
C THR A 8 6.31 19.84 5.07
N ASP A 9 5.76 19.99 3.86
CA ASP A 9 4.43 20.58 3.68
C ASP A 9 3.34 19.67 4.26
N LEU A 10 3.47 18.35 4.03
CA LEU A 10 2.53 17.38 4.59
C LEU A 10 2.59 17.33 6.10
N THR A 11 3.78 17.20 6.70
CA THR A 11 3.92 17.10 8.17
C THR A 11 3.52 18.40 8.86
N GLY A 12 3.77 19.55 8.24
CA GLY A 12 3.29 20.84 8.74
C GLY A 12 1.77 20.89 8.86
N HIS A 13 1.04 20.40 7.84
CA HIS A 13 -0.42 20.33 7.89
C HIS A 13 -0.92 19.27 8.88
N LEU A 14 -0.33 18.08 8.88
CA LEU A 14 -0.70 17.01 9.82
C LEU A 14 -0.51 17.43 11.27
N LEU A 15 0.51 18.23 11.58
CA LEU A 15 0.72 18.76 12.93
C LEU A 15 -0.43 19.67 13.38
N SER A 16 -0.98 20.52 12.48
CA SER A 16 -2.17 21.33 12.79
C SER A 16 -3.36 20.44 13.14
N LEU A 17 -3.62 19.42 12.32
CA LEU A 17 -4.73 18.49 12.52
C LEU A 17 -4.57 17.68 13.82
N GLN A 18 -3.34 17.26 14.13
CA GLN A 18 -3.04 16.60 15.42
C GLN A 18 -3.27 17.53 16.62
N ASN A 19 -2.91 18.81 16.53
CA ASN A 19 -3.17 19.79 17.58
C ASN A 19 -4.67 20.05 17.78
N GLU A 20 -5.48 19.86 16.73
CA GLU A 20 -6.95 19.88 16.79
C GLU A 20 -7.55 18.57 17.32
N GLY A 21 -6.73 17.56 17.63
CA GLY A 21 -7.17 16.26 18.12
C GLY A 21 -7.79 15.35 17.05
N LYS A 22 -7.52 15.61 15.76
CA LYS A 22 -8.06 14.83 14.65
C LYS A 22 -7.39 13.46 14.54
N SER A 23 -8.21 12.42 14.36
CA SER A 23 -7.74 11.08 14.03
C SER A 23 -7.32 10.99 12.56
N ILE A 24 -6.22 10.26 12.31
CA ILE A 24 -5.58 10.17 10.98
C ILE A 24 -5.54 8.72 10.53
N GLY A 25 -6.21 8.44 9.41
CA GLY A 25 -6.12 7.18 8.67
C GLY A 25 -5.11 7.26 7.54
N LEU A 26 -4.26 6.25 7.37
CA LEU A 26 -3.27 6.16 6.30
C LEU A 26 -3.58 5.00 5.35
N VAL A 27 -3.60 5.27 4.05
CA VAL A 27 -3.70 4.27 2.97
C VAL A 27 -2.44 4.35 2.09
N PRO A 28 -1.42 3.52 2.33
CA PRO A 28 -0.23 3.49 1.49
C PRO A 28 -0.49 2.79 0.16
N THR A 29 -0.18 3.44 -0.96
CA THR A 29 -0.31 2.85 -2.30
C THR A 29 0.90 3.17 -3.18
N MET A 30 1.02 2.44 -4.29
CA MET A 30 1.97 2.75 -5.37
C MET A 30 1.30 3.46 -6.56
N GLY A 31 0.04 3.87 -6.45
CA GLY A 31 -0.75 4.39 -7.57
C GLY A 31 -1.37 3.30 -8.43
N ALA A 32 -1.83 3.67 -9.64
CA ALA A 32 -2.63 2.81 -10.51
C ALA A 32 -3.83 2.23 -9.77
N LEU A 33 -4.62 3.14 -9.21
CA LEU A 33 -5.69 2.83 -8.29
C LEU A 33 -6.85 2.08 -8.98
N HIS A 34 -7.55 1.28 -8.19
CA HIS A 34 -8.65 0.43 -8.62
C HIS A 34 -9.61 0.21 -7.44
N GLN A 35 -10.77 -0.44 -7.65
CA GLN A 35 -11.79 -0.57 -6.60
C GLN A 35 -11.27 -1.21 -5.29
N GLY A 36 -10.27 -2.09 -5.39
CA GLY A 36 -9.51 -2.54 -4.23
C GLY A 36 -8.99 -1.38 -3.37
N HIS A 37 -8.18 -0.48 -3.93
CA HIS A 37 -7.69 0.71 -3.24
C HIS A 37 -8.83 1.63 -2.77
N MET A 38 -9.87 1.80 -3.58
CA MET A 38 -11.03 2.63 -3.22
C MET A 38 -11.69 2.13 -1.94
N SER A 39 -11.88 0.81 -1.79
CA SER A 39 -12.44 0.23 -0.57
C SER A 39 -11.60 0.46 0.69
N LEU A 40 -10.27 0.60 0.55
CA LEU A 40 -9.38 0.95 1.67
C LEU A 40 -9.60 2.41 2.08
N VAL A 41 -9.72 3.32 1.11
CA VAL A 41 -9.97 4.75 1.34
C VAL A 41 -11.34 4.97 1.96
N GLU A 42 -12.39 4.33 1.44
CA GLU A 42 -13.75 4.38 2.01
C GLU A 42 -13.77 3.92 3.47
N LYS A 43 -13.09 2.81 3.77
CA LYS A 43 -12.99 2.31 5.14
C LYS A 43 -12.20 3.26 6.04
N ALA A 44 -11.13 3.87 5.51
CA ALA A 44 -10.36 4.86 6.25
C ALA A 44 -11.18 6.11 6.57
N ALA A 45 -11.98 6.60 5.62
CA ALA A 45 -12.85 7.76 5.80
C ALA A 45 -13.95 7.50 6.83
N ALA A 46 -14.50 6.29 6.86
CA ALA A 46 -15.53 5.90 7.82
C ALA A 46 -15.02 5.81 9.27
N GLU A 47 -13.71 5.68 9.48
CA GLU A 47 -13.11 5.36 10.79
C GLU A 47 -12.20 6.49 11.33
N ASN A 48 -11.95 7.56 10.58
CA ASN A 48 -11.03 8.64 10.96
C ASN A 48 -11.56 10.00 10.50
N ASP A 49 -11.08 11.07 11.15
CA ASP A 49 -11.44 12.45 10.78
C ASP A 49 -10.72 12.92 9.52
N VAL A 50 -9.52 12.39 9.26
CA VAL A 50 -8.68 12.76 8.12
C VAL A 50 -8.08 11.51 7.49
N VAL A 51 -8.16 11.40 6.17
CA VAL A 51 -7.53 10.33 5.38
C VAL A 51 -6.34 10.85 4.58
N VAL A 52 -5.20 10.21 4.78
CA VAL A 52 -3.97 10.40 4.00
C VAL A 52 -3.79 9.21 3.07
N VAL A 53 -3.76 9.46 1.77
CA VAL A 53 -3.40 8.47 0.76
C VAL A 53 -2.01 8.77 0.22
N THR A 54 -1.12 7.78 0.17
CA THR A 54 0.19 7.97 -0.49
C THR A 54 0.18 7.31 -1.86
N ILE A 55 0.74 7.99 -2.85
CA ILE A 55 1.00 7.43 -4.18
C ILE A 55 2.50 7.52 -4.41
N PHE A 56 3.19 6.39 -4.21
CA PHE A 56 4.63 6.34 -4.35
C PHE A 56 5.09 4.95 -4.82
N VAL A 57 5.61 4.89 -6.05
CA VAL A 57 6.27 3.69 -6.57
C VAL A 57 7.65 3.59 -5.93
N ASN A 58 7.73 2.84 -4.83
CA ASN A 58 8.95 2.67 -4.06
C ASN A 58 9.98 1.81 -4.82
N PRO A 59 11.15 2.32 -5.23
CA PRO A 59 12.14 1.52 -5.95
C PRO A 59 12.74 0.37 -5.12
N THR A 60 12.86 0.54 -3.80
CA THR A 60 13.59 -0.41 -2.93
C THR A 60 12.89 -1.77 -2.79
N GLN A 61 11.59 -1.85 -3.09
CA GLN A 61 10.83 -3.09 -3.08
C GLN A 61 10.77 -3.80 -4.44
N PHE A 62 11.44 -3.29 -5.47
CA PHE A 62 11.53 -3.95 -6.77
C PHE A 62 12.87 -4.69 -6.89
N ASN A 63 12.80 -6.02 -6.95
CA ASN A 63 13.95 -6.89 -7.21
C ASN A 63 14.20 -7.13 -8.70
N ASP A 64 13.27 -6.71 -9.56
CA ASP A 64 13.38 -6.75 -11.01
C ASP A 64 13.25 -5.31 -11.55
N PRO A 65 14.33 -4.73 -12.12
CA PRO A 65 14.30 -3.39 -12.70
C PRO A 65 13.23 -3.23 -13.79
N SER A 66 12.94 -4.29 -14.56
CA SER A 66 11.93 -4.23 -15.61
C SER A 66 10.51 -4.10 -15.04
N ASP A 67 10.25 -4.67 -13.86
CA ASP A 67 8.96 -4.50 -13.16
C ASP A 67 8.79 -3.07 -12.65
N LEU A 68 9.88 -2.40 -12.25
CA LEU A 68 9.85 -0.99 -11.85
C LEU A 68 9.60 -0.07 -13.05
N ASP A 69 10.24 -0.34 -14.18
CA ASP A 69 10.12 0.45 -15.40
C ASP A 69 8.72 0.34 -16.02
N LEU A 70 8.14 -0.87 -15.98
CA LEU A 70 6.81 -1.16 -16.52
C LEU A 70 5.67 -0.88 -15.53
N TYR A 71 5.96 -0.42 -14.31
CA TYR A 71 4.92 -0.15 -13.33
C TYR A 71 4.02 1.01 -13.81
N PRO A 72 2.69 0.84 -13.86
CA PRO A 72 1.79 1.87 -14.36
C PRO A 72 1.84 3.12 -13.48
N ARG A 73 1.96 4.29 -14.12
CA ARG A 73 1.95 5.61 -13.46
C ARG A 73 0.80 6.43 -14.05
N THR A 74 -0.32 6.48 -13.34
CA THR A 74 -1.59 7.06 -13.79
C THR A 74 -2.07 8.14 -12.83
N LEU A 75 -1.16 9.05 -12.44
CA LEU A 75 -1.40 9.99 -11.34
C LEU A 75 -2.68 10.83 -11.54
N ASP A 76 -2.93 11.32 -12.76
CA ASP A 76 -4.12 12.14 -13.02
C ASP A 76 -5.41 11.34 -12.85
N GLN A 77 -5.43 10.09 -13.29
CA GLN A 77 -6.57 9.18 -13.07
C GLN A 77 -6.72 8.81 -11.59
N ASP A 78 -5.61 8.56 -10.90
CA ASP A 78 -5.60 8.21 -9.48
C ASP A 78 -6.17 9.38 -8.65
N LEU A 79 -5.75 10.62 -8.93
CA LEU A 79 -6.26 11.81 -8.25
C LEU A 79 -7.75 12.04 -8.52
N GLU A 80 -8.23 11.74 -9.73
CA GLU A 80 -9.65 11.86 -10.04
C GLU A 80 -10.50 10.86 -9.26
N LEU A 81 -10.03 9.60 -9.15
CA LEU A 81 -10.68 8.59 -8.31
C LEU A 81 -10.70 9.01 -6.84
N LEU A 82 -9.59 9.55 -6.32
CA LEU A 82 -9.49 9.96 -4.91
C LEU A 82 -10.38 11.17 -4.58
N ARG A 83 -10.61 12.10 -5.52
CA ARG A 83 -11.56 13.20 -5.34
C ARG A 83 -12.98 12.73 -5.09
N GLN A 84 -13.34 11.56 -5.62
CA GLN A 84 -14.68 10.97 -5.47
C GLN A 84 -14.88 10.28 -4.11
N LEU A 85 -13.81 9.99 -3.37
CA LEU A 85 -13.81 9.16 -2.16
C LEU A 85 -13.53 9.93 -0.86
N GLU A 86 -13.71 11.25 -0.87
CA GLU A 86 -13.46 12.10 0.30
C GLU A 86 -12.05 11.95 0.87
N ALA A 87 -11.04 11.59 0.05
CA ALA A 87 -9.65 11.63 0.49
C ALA A 87 -9.24 13.07 0.79
N ASP A 88 -8.83 13.35 2.03
CA ASP A 88 -8.48 14.70 2.46
C ASP A 88 -7.13 15.14 1.92
N LEU A 89 -6.12 14.27 2.08
CA LEU A 89 -4.73 14.58 1.78
C LEU A 89 -4.12 13.47 0.91
N VAL A 90 -3.44 13.85 -0.17
CA VAL A 90 -2.71 12.92 -1.03
C VAL A 90 -1.24 13.28 -1.05
N PHE A 91 -0.38 12.33 -0.71
CA PHE A 91 1.07 12.51 -0.73
C PHE A 91 1.69 11.83 -1.96
N VAL A 92 2.33 12.62 -2.81
CA VAL A 92 2.90 12.20 -4.09
C VAL A 92 4.36 12.66 -4.19
N PRO A 93 5.26 12.06 -3.38
CA PRO A 93 6.66 12.47 -3.34
C PRO A 93 7.45 12.01 -4.56
N ALA A 94 8.52 12.74 -4.87
CA ALA A 94 9.58 12.23 -5.74
C ALA A 94 10.42 11.18 -5.00
N VAL A 95 11.14 10.32 -5.73
CA VAL A 95 12.06 9.34 -5.12
C VAL A 95 13.10 10.03 -4.23
N LYS A 96 13.70 11.13 -4.71
CA LYS A 96 14.70 11.91 -3.95
C LYS A 96 14.14 12.53 -2.67
N GLU A 97 12.83 12.76 -2.61
CA GLU A 97 12.17 13.25 -1.39
C GLU A 97 12.10 12.16 -0.32
N MET A 98 11.84 10.91 -0.72
CA MET A 98 11.80 9.76 0.20
C MET A 98 13.19 9.20 0.52
N TYR A 99 14.09 9.25 -0.47
CA TYR A 99 15.45 8.71 -0.46
C TYR A 99 16.43 9.77 -0.97
N PRO A 100 16.82 10.73 -0.12
CA PRO A 100 17.85 11.71 -0.49
C PRO A 100 19.21 11.04 -0.70
N ASP A 101 19.47 9.97 0.05
CA ASP A 101 20.64 9.11 0.01
C ASP A 101 20.20 7.65 -0.21
N GLU A 102 21.17 6.75 -0.42
CA GLU A 102 20.93 5.31 -0.54
C GLU A 102 20.29 4.74 0.73
N GLU A 103 19.26 3.92 0.56
CA GLU A 103 18.58 3.25 1.67
C GLU A 103 19.40 2.05 2.13
N THR A 104 19.79 2.06 3.40
CA THR A 104 20.65 1.04 4.02
C THR A 104 20.01 0.35 5.20
N GLN A 105 18.84 0.81 5.66
CA GLN A 105 18.17 0.23 6.81
C GLN A 105 17.68 -1.19 6.50
N VAL A 106 18.04 -2.16 7.34
CA VAL A 106 17.57 -3.54 7.22
C VAL A 106 16.81 -3.91 8.48
N PHE A 107 15.59 -4.41 8.31
CA PHE A 107 14.74 -4.89 9.38
C PHE A 107 14.88 -6.41 9.54
N ASP A 108 15.03 -6.87 10.78
CA ASP A 108 14.89 -8.29 11.11
C ASP A 108 13.41 -8.65 11.17
N LEU A 109 12.88 -9.13 10.04
CA LEU A 109 11.47 -9.52 9.89
C LEU A 109 11.17 -10.92 10.45
N GLY A 110 12.05 -11.50 11.27
CA GLY A 110 11.81 -12.78 11.93
C GLY A 110 11.69 -13.96 10.95
N GLY A 111 12.29 -13.83 9.76
CA GLY A 111 12.24 -14.84 8.70
C GLY A 111 10.97 -14.82 7.83
N LEU A 112 10.03 -13.90 8.09
CA LEU A 112 8.85 -13.70 7.22
C LEU A 112 9.26 -13.35 5.78
N ASP A 113 10.40 -12.72 5.58
CA ASP A 113 10.96 -12.37 4.28
C ASP A 113 11.71 -13.51 3.58
N LYS A 114 11.84 -14.68 4.21
CA LYS A 114 12.60 -15.84 3.70
C LYS A 114 11.73 -16.98 3.19
N VAL A 115 10.41 -16.86 3.29
CA VAL A 115 9.41 -17.87 2.89
C VAL A 115 8.43 -17.30 1.86
N MET A 116 7.62 -18.16 1.24
CA MET A 116 6.56 -17.77 0.30
C MET A 116 7.07 -16.74 -0.75
N GLU A 117 6.44 -15.58 -0.90
CA GLU A 117 6.86 -14.55 -1.86
C GLU A 117 8.29 -14.05 -1.58
N GLY A 118 8.68 -13.94 -0.30
CA GLY A 118 9.99 -13.45 0.11
C GLY A 118 11.13 -14.32 -0.40
N LYS A 119 10.92 -15.64 -0.46
CA LYS A 119 11.86 -16.58 -1.10
C LYS A 119 12.05 -16.30 -2.59
N HIS A 120 10.98 -15.90 -3.28
CA HIS A 120 10.99 -15.65 -4.72
C HIS A 120 11.37 -14.21 -5.09
N ARG A 121 11.31 -13.29 -4.12
CA ARG A 121 11.65 -11.88 -4.30
C ARG A 121 12.58 -11.40 -3.18
N PRO A 122 13.87 -11.84 -3.17
CA PRO A 122 14.82 -11.43 -2.14
C PRO A 122 14.90 -9.92 -2.00
N GLY A 123 14.88 -9.42 -0.77
CA GLY A 123 14.91 -7.98 -0.46
C GLY A 123 13.56 -7.25 -0.57
N HIS A 124 12.55 -7.82 -1.25
CA HIS A 124 11.25 -7.16 -1.47
C HIS A 124 10.61 -6.65 -0.18
N PHE A 125 10.46 -7.52 0.81
CA PHE A 125 9.80 -7.15 2.07
C PHE A 125 10.63 -6.20 2.94
N ASN A 126 11.95 -6.19 2.80
CA ASN A 126 12.79 -5.17 3.44
C ASN A 126 12.55 -3.81 2.78
N GLY A 127 12.46 -3.75 1.45
CA GLY A 127 12.04 -2.55 0.72
C GLY A 127 10.67 -2.03 1.15
N VAL A 128 9.70 -2.94 1.33
CA VAL A 128 8.38 -2.59 1.87
C VAL A 128 8.48 -2.04 3.30
N ALA A 129 9.24 -2.70 4.18
CA ALA A 129 9.43 -2.26 5.56
C ALA A 129 10.12 -0.88 5.66
N GLN A 130 11.11 -0.62 4.81
CA GLN A 130 11.79 0.67 4.70
C GLN A 130 10.81 1.80 4.35
N ILE A 131 10.01 1.64 3.29
CA ILE A 131 9.08 2.71 2.90
C ILE A 131 7.96 2.90 3.93
N VAL A 132 7.38 1.80 4.43
CA VAL A 132 6.26 1.90 5.37
C VAL A 132 6.71 2.47 6.71
N SER A 133 7.91 2.14 7.19
CA SER A 133 8.46 2.74 8.42
C SER A 133 8.64 4.26 8.27
N LYS A 134 9.18 4.74 7.14
CA LYS A 134 9.28 6.18 6.84
C LYS A 134 7.92 6.85 6.85
N LEU A 135 6.92 6.25 6.20
CA LEU A 135 5.57 6.80 6.17
C LEU A 135 4.94 6.85 7.57
N PHE A 136 5.09 5.80 8.38
CA PHE A 136 4.56 5.78 9.75
C PHE A 136 5.23 6.81 10.66
N LEU A 137 6.56 6.91 10.62
CA LEU A 137 7.31 7.89 11.42
C LEU A 137 6.95 9.34 11.08
N MET A 138 6.73 9.60 9.79
CA MET A 138 6.42 10.94 9.27
C MET A 138 4.96 11.31 9.50
N ILE A 139 4.02 10.43 9.16
CA ILE A 139 2.58 10.72 9.17
C ILE A 139 1.97 10.52 10.56
N ARG A 140 2.54 9.60 11.35
CA ARG A 140 2.03 9.18 12.67
C ARG A 140 0.52 8.91 12.65
N PRO A 141 0.05 7.98 11.79
CA PRO A 141 -1.36 7.68 11.69
C PRO A 141 -1.85 6.94 12.94
N HIS A 142 -3.14 7.09 13.26
CA HIS A 142 -3.81 6.30 14.28
C HIS A 142 -4.15 4.90 13.75
N ARG A 143 -4.52 4.84 12.46
CA ARG A 143 -4.84 3.60 11.74
C ARG A 143 -4.18 3.59 10.38
N ALA A 144 -3.69 2.43 9.94
CA ALA A 144 -3.20 2.23 8.58
C ALA A 144 -3.88 1.02 7.93
N TYR A 145 -4.31 1.19 6.68
CA TYR A 145 -5.18 0.27 5.97
C TYR A 145 -4.42 -0.48 4.89
N PHE A 146 -4.47 -1.80 4.94
CA PHE A 146 -3.78 -2.68 4.00
C PHE A 146 -4.71 -3.79 3.52
N GLY A 147 -4.63 -4.12 2.23
CA GLY A 147 -5.43 -5.18 1.62
C GLY A 147 -4.94 -6.57 2.00
N GLN A 148 -5.85 -7.50 2.27
CA GLN A 148 -5.56 -8.91 2.52
C GLN A 148 -5.04 -9.66 1.29
N LYS A 149 -5.16 -9.06 0.09
CA LYS A 149 -4.64 -9.63 -1.16
C LYS A 149 -3.14 -9.92 -1.02
N ASP A 150 -2.40 -9.01 -0.41
CA ASP A 150 -0.97 -9.15 -0.17
C ASP A 150 -0.77 -9.62 1.29
N PHE A 151 -1.25 -10.83 1.59
CA PHE A 151 -1.32 -11.36 2.96
C PHE A 151 0.03 -11.37 3.68
N GLN A 152 1.09 -11.84 3.01
CA GLN A 152 2.43 -11.85 3.60
C GLN A 152 2.94 -10.44 3.91
N GLN A 153 2.64 -9.46 3.04
CA GLN A 153 2.92 -8.05 3.32
C GLN A 153 2.19 -7.58 4.57
N LEU A 154 0.90 -7.87 4.71
CA LEU A 154 0.12 -7.50 5.90
C LEU A 154 0.74 -8.05 7.19
N VAL A 155 1.22 -9.30 7.19
CA VAL A 155 1.90 -9.91 8.33
C VAL A 155 3.27 -9.24 8.59
N VAL A 156 4.03 -8.96 7.54
CA VAL A 156 5.31 -8.20 7.64
C VAL A 156 5.09 -6.81 8.24
N ILE A 157 4.04 -6.10 7.84
CA ILE A 157 3.73 -4.77 8.39
C ILE A 157 3.31 -4.84 9.86
N ARG A 158 2.54 -5.85 10.26
CA ARG A 158 2.25 -6.06 11.69
C ARG A 158 3.52 -6.30 12.50
N ARG A 159 4.43 -7.13 11.97
CA ARG A 159 5.73 -7.36 12.59
C ARG A 159 6.58 -6.08 12.64
N LEU A 160 6.53 -5.24 11.62
CA LEU A 160 7.21 -3.95 11.60
C LEU A 160 6.70 -3.02 12.70
N VAL A 161 5.39 -2.96 12.92
CA VAL A 161 4.79 -2.16 14.01
C VAL A 161 5.28 -2.63 15.37
N GLU A 162 5.39 -3.95 15.59
CA GLU A 162 5.99 -4.51 16.81
C GLU A 162 7.46 -4.14 16.97
N ILE A 163 8.26 -4.26 15.90
CA ILE A 163 9.70 -3.93 15.93
C ILE A 163 9.93 -2.46 16.28
N LEU A 164 9.07 -1.57 15.77
CA LEU A 164 9.18 -0.14 15.96
C LEU A 164 8.48 0.36 17.24
N ASP A 165 7.84 -0.53 18.01
CA ASP A 165 7.06 -0.20 19.20
C ASP A 165 6.05 0.95 18.96
N MET A 166 5.35 0.87 17.83
CA MET A 166 4.45 1.94 17.39
C MET A 166 3.02 1.72 17.89
N ASN A 167 2.45 2.75 18.50
CA ASN A 167 1.04 2.77 18.88
C ASN A 167 0.14 3.17 17.69
N LEU A 168 -0.02 2.27 16.72
CA LEU A 168 -0.95 2.42 15.59
C LEU A 168 -1.67 1.11 15.27
N THR A 169 -2.90 1.20 14.79
CA THR A 169 -3.69 0.01 14.43
C THR A 169 -3.54 -0.34 12.96
N ILE A 170 -3.15 -1.59 12.65
CA ILE A 170 -3.15 -2.11 11.29
C ILE A 170 -4.53 -2.71 10.97
N VAL A 171 -5.28 -2.03 10.11
CA VAL A 171 -6.60 -2.47 9.66
C VAL A 171 -6.47 -3.29 8.38
N SER A 172 -6.81 -4.58 8.47
CA SER A 172 -6.86 -5.46 7.30
C SER A 172 -8.17 -5.29 6.54
N CYS A 173 -8.08 -5.09 5.22
CA CYS A 173 -9.23 -4.90 4.34
C CYS A 173 -9.43 -6.12 3.42
N PRO A 174 -10.68 -6.60 3.21
CA PRO A 174 -10.97 -7.74 2.34
C PRO A 174 -10.44 -7.60 0.91
N ILE A 175 -10.24 -8.73 0.25
CA ILE A 175 -9.85 -8.77 -1.16
C ILE A 175 -11.05 -8.36 -2.01
N ILE A 176 -10.91 -7.26 -2.77
CA ILE A 176 -11.88 -6.90 -3.81
C ILE A 176 -11.54 -7.65 -5.10
N ARG A 177 -12.58 -8.23 -5.71
CA ARG A 177 -12.47 -9.08 -6.90
C ARG A 177 -13.27 -8.48 -8.06
N GLU A 178 -12.82 -8.78 -9.26
CA GLU A 178 -13.58 -8.54 -10.49
C GLU A 178 -14.80 -9.49 -10.55
N LYS A 179 -15.71 -9.26 -11.50
CA LYS A 179 -16.96 -10.04 -11.61
C LYS A 179 -16.75 -11.54 -11.80
N ASP A 180 -15.62 -11.93 -12.38
CA ASP A 180 -15.20 -13.32 -12.59
C ASP A 180 -14.35 -13.87 -11.45
N GLY A 181 -14.19 -13.13 -10.34
CA GLY A 181 -13.49 -13.58 -9.15
C GLY A 181 -11.98 -13.32 -9.13
N LEU A 182 -11.40 -12.84 -10.24
CA LEU A 182 -9.99 -12.43 -10.25
C LEU A 182 -9.77 -11.30 -9.22
N ALA A 183 -8.75 -11.43 -8.36
CA ALA A 183 -8.42 -10.36 -7.43
C ALA A 183 -7.96 -9.11 -8.20
N MET A 184 -8.50 -7.94 -7.85
CA MET A 184 -8.10 -6.70 -8.50
C MET A 184 -6.64 -6.36 -8.18
N SER A 185 -5.90 -5.99 -9.22
CA SER A 185 -4.50 -5.64 -9.14
C SER A 185 -4.14 -4.69 -10.27
N SER A 186 -3.32 -3.66 -10.00
CA SER A 186 -2.77 -2.80 -11.05
C SER A 186 -2.02 -3.59 -12.12
N ARG A 187 -1.41 -4.72 -11.74
CA ARG A 187 -0.71 -5.63 -12.66
C ARG A 187 -1.62 -6.40 -13.61
N ASN A 188 -2.94 -6.45 -13.40
CA ASN A 188 -3.87 -7.11 -14.34
C ASN A 188 -3.84 -6.46 -15.74
N THR A 189 -3.44 -5.19 -15.82
CA THR A 189 -3.24 -4.45 -17.09
C THR A 189 -2.14 -5.03 -17.99
N ARG A 190 -1.25 -5.88 -17.44
CA ARG A 190 -0.17 -6.53 -18.19
C ARG A 190 -0.60 -7.84 -18.85
N LEU A 191 -1.76 -8.37 -18.48
CA LEU A 191 -2.25 -9.63 -19.03
C LEU A 191 -2.70 -9.42 -20.48
N SER A 192 -2.26 -10.30 -21.37
CA SER A 192 -2.86 -10.42 -22.70
C SER A 192 -4.32 -10.85 -22.59
N LYS A 193 -5.06 -10.71 -23.70
CA LYS A 193 -6.47 -11.14 -23.75
C LYS A 193 -6.65 -12.62 -23.40
N GLU A 194 -5.71 -13.48 -23.80
CA GLU A 194 -5.78 -14.91 -23.51
C GLU A 194 -5.40 -15.22 -22.06
N GLU A 195 -4.34 -14.61 -21.52
CA GLU A 195 -3.98 -14.75 -20.10
C GLU A 195 -5.08 -14.22 -19.18
N ARG A 196 -5.72 -13.11 -19.54
CA ARG A 196 -6.81 -12.53 -18.75
C ARG A 196 -8.01 -13.47 -18.66
N LYS A 197 -8.34 -14.22 -19.72
CA LYS A 197 -9.41 -15.24 -19.67
C LYS A 197 -9.07 -16.40 -18.73
N LEU A 198 -7.79 -16.74 -18.59
CA LEU A 198 -7.32 -17.84 -17.75
C LEU A 198 -7.12 -17.42 -16.28
N ALA A 199 -6.81 -16.16 -16.01
CA ALA A 199 -6.49 -15.66 -14.67
C ALA A 199 -7.53 -15.97 -13.56
N PRO A 200 -8.86 -15.95 -13.82
CA PRO A 200 -9.88 -16.33 -12.83
C PRO A 200 -9.71 -17.75 -12.26
N PHE A 201 -9.07 -18.66 -12.99
CA PHE A 201 -8.79 -20.02 -12.55
C PHE A 201 -8.01 -20.08 -11.22
N ILE A 202 -7.19 -19.06 -10.93
CA ILE A 202 -6.51 -18.92 -9.63
C ILE A 202 -7.52 -18.88 -8.49
N TYR A 203 -8.59 -18.07 -8.64
CA TYR A 203 -9.62 -17.95 -7.62
C TYR A 203 -10.45 -19.22 -7.49
N GLU A 204 -10.85 -19.83 -8.61
CA GLU A 204 -11.57 -21.10 -8.62
C GLU A 204 -10.79 -22.18 -7.87
N THR A 205 -9.49 -22.28 -8.11
CA THR A 205 -8.60 -23.22 -7.42
C THR A 205 -8.55 -22.97 -5.92
N LEU A 206 -8.47 -21.70 -5.50
CA LEU A 206 -8.45 -21.33 -4.07
C LEU A 206 -9.78 -21.63 -3.38
N VAL A 207 -10.91 -21.39 -4.04
CA VAL A 207 -12.24 -21.74 -3.52
C VAL A 207 -12.34 -23.25 -3.35
N HIS A 208 -11.97 -24.02 -4.39
CA HIS A 208 -12.00 -25.47 -4.32
C HIS A 208 -11.11 -26.01 -3.20
N ALA A 209 -9.89 -25.49 -3.05
CA ALA A 209 -9.00 -25.87 -1.95
C ALA A 209 -9.61 -25.55 -0.57
N SER A 210 -10.34 -24.43 -0.44
CA SER A 210 -11.02 -24.06 0.79
C SER A 210 -12.18 -24.99 1.15
N GLU A 211 -12.84 -25.62 0.18
CA GLU A 211 -13.92 -26.58 0.41
C GLU A 211 -13.42 -27.95 0.86
N LEU A 212 -12.13 -28.24 0.67
CA LEU A 212 -11.48 -29.51 1.02
C LEU A 212 -10.87 -29.51 2.43
N LEU A 213 -10.83 -28.36 3.11
CA LEU A 213 -10.32 -28.18 4.48
C LEU A 213 -11.46 -28.31 5.50
#